data_AF-A0A3B8ICM9-F1
#
_entry.id   AF-A0A3B8ICM9-F1
#
_cell.length_a   1.000
_cell.length_b   1.000
_cell.length_c   1.000
_cell.angle_alpha   90.00
_cell.angle_beta   90.00
_cell.angle_gamma   90.00
#
_symmetry.space_group_name_H-M   'P 1'
#
loop_
_entity.id
_entity.type
_entity.pdbx_description
1 polymer ?
#
loop_
_entity_poly.entity_id
_entity_poly.type
_entity_poly.pdbx_seq_one_letter_code
_entity_poly.pdbx_strand_id
1 'polypeptide(L)'
;MMRVFFTLLLLGLAPDLWGQNAPLALDAHGQEPIKMYKTSWSTDVSVIAGASAFTAAIVLWDASFPLPTETEVSRLDPMDVNRFERGAIYNQSSTINTISDVGQYLGGMSSWFLYLDPAVRADGWEVAVMYLEVALLNQAITETAKTIFRRPRPYMYNPDYPLEGKIGSSTGYHSFWSGHTSFSTCMSFYTAKVFNDYHPDSPWRYVVWGAAATVP
;
A
#
# COMPACT_ATOMS: atom_id res chain seq x y z
N MET A 1 6.34 3.36 15.03
CA MET A 1 5.64 3.78 13.80
C MET A 1 5.61 5.30 13.63
N MET A 2 5.01 6.07 14.55
CA MET A 2 4.91 7.55 14.44
C MET A 2 6.26 8.28 14.30
N ARG A 3 7.33 7.76 14.91
CA ARG A 3 8.69 8.33 14.78
C ARG A 3 9.30 8.17 13.39
N VAL A 4 8.96 7.12 12.64
CA VAL A 4 9.48 6.90 11.27
C VAL A 4 8.82 7.86 10.28
N PHE A 5 7.53 8.11 10.44
CA PHE A 5 6.80 9.14 9.68
C PHE A 5 7.31 10.55 9.97
N PHE A 6 7.67 10.84 11.23
CA PHE A 6 8.33 12.10 11.58
C PHE A 6 9.72 12.24 10.96
N THR A 7 10.47 11.14 10.79
CA THR A 7 11.74 11.17 10.07
C THR A 7 11.52 11.54 8.60
N LEU A 8 10.53 10.94 7.92
CA LEU A 8 10.17 11.33 6.54
C LEU A 8 9.70 12.80 6.44
N LEU A 9 8.96 13.30 7.43
CA LEU A 9 8.52 14.69 7.52
C LEU A 9 9.71 15.66 7.72
N LEU A 10 10.68 15.31 8.57
CA LEU A 10 11.86 16.14 8.85
C LEU A 10 12.87 16.14 7.69
N LEU A 11 12.87 15.10 6.86
CA LEU A 11 13.65 15.03 5.63
C LEU A 11 13.13 16.04 4.58
N GLY A 12 11.84 16.39 4.56
CA GLY A 12 11.34 17.41 3.63
C GLY A 12 11.89 18.84 3.83
N LEU A 13 12.55 19.10 4.97
CA LEU A 13 13.02 20.44 5.36
C LEU A 13 14.54 20.61 5.32
N ALA A 14 15.33 19.57 5.03
CA ALA A 14 16.78 19.72 4.95
C ALA A 14 17.17 20.27 3.55
N PRO A 15 17.89 21.40 3.47
CA PRO A 15 18.33 21.98 2.19
C PRO A 15 19.18 21.01 1.36
N ASP A 16 19.88 20.09 2.04
CA ASP A 16 20.84 19.16 1.44
C ASP A 16 20.18 17.90 0.87
N LEU A 17 18.86 17.71 1.08
CA LEU A 17 18.17 16.50 0.65
C LEU A 17 18.06 16.35 -0.86
N TRP A 18 17.85 17.49 -1.51
CA TRP A 18 17.43 17.59 -2.91
C TRP A 18 18.61 17.66 -3.89
N GLY A 19 19.84 17.74 -3.38
CA GLY A 19 21.03 17.96 -4.23
C GLY A 19 20.97 19.30 -4.99
N GLN A 20 22.13 19.82 -5.39
CA GLN A 20 22.21 21.11 -6.09
C GLN A 20 21.88 21.03 -7.60
N ASN A 21 21.39 19.90 -8.10
CA ASN A 21 21.37 19.59 -9.54
C ASN A 21 19.99 19.30 -10.12
N ALA A 22 18.90 19.81 -9.52
CA ALA A 22 17.60 19.74 -10.17
C ALA A 22 17.63 20.60 -11.46
N PRO A 23 17.36 20.05 -12.65
CA PRO A 23 17.30 20.83 -13.88
C PRO A 23 15.99 21.64 -13.88
N LEU A 24 16.00 22.79 -13.22
CA LEU A 24 14.82 23.65 -13.02
C LEU A 24 14.67 24.75 -14.08
N ALA A 25 15.30 24.60 -15.24
CA ALA A 25 15.16 25.51 -16.35
C ALA A 25 15.26 24.76 -17.67
N LEU A 26 14.73 25.39 -18.73
CA LEU A 26 15.12 25.06 -20.10
C LEU A 26 16.64 24.87 -20.13
N ASP A 27 17.12 23.84 -20.82
CA ASP A 27 18.56 23.65 -20.99
C ASP A 27 19.19 24.90 -21.64
N ALA A 28 20.52 24.97 -21.73
CA ALA A 28 21.21 26.10 -22.35
C ALA A 28 20.78 26.38 -23.82
N HIS A 29 19.93 25.52 -24.40
CA HIS A 29 19.37 25.60 -25.75
C HIS A 29 17.87 25.90 -25.78
N GLY A 30 17.21 26.17 -24.65
CA GLY A 30 15.78 26.47 -24.63
C GLY A 30 14.89 25.22 -24.76
N GLN A 31 15.40 24.02 -24.52
CA GLN A 31 14.61 22.78 -24.52
C GLN A 31 14.07 22.49 -23.13
N GLU A 32 12.80 22.06 -23.05
CA GLU A 32 12.22 21.55 -21.81
C GLU A 32 13.14 20.45 -21.23
N PRO A 33 13.40 20.45 -19.91
CA PRO A 33 14.23 19.43 -19.30
C PRO A 33 13.68 18.03 -19.62
N ILE A 34 14.59 17.09 -19.89
CA ILE A 34 14.21 15.71 -20.22
C ILE A 34 13.44 15.12 -19.03
N LYS A 35 12.16 14.81 -19.23
CA LYS A 35 11.32 14.15 -18.23
C LYS A 35 11.95 12.82 -17.80
N MET A 36 11.95 12.57 -16.49
CA MET A 36 12.48 11.32 -15.93
C MET A 36 11.56 10.14 -16.28
N TYR A 37 10.25 10.36 -16.19
CA TYR A 37 9.22 9.40 -16.60
C TYR A 37 8.46 9.90 -17.82
N LYS A 38 7.83 8.98 -18.56
CA LYS A 38 7.05 9.29 -19.75
C LYS A 38 5.77 8.48 -19.75
N THR A 39 4.64 9.16 -19.87
CA THR A 39 3.33 8.53 -20.06
C THR A 39 3.12 8.15 -21.51
N SER A 40 2.42 7.03 -21.73
CA SER A 40 1.94 6.56 -23.02
C SER A 40 0.46 6.25 -22.91
N TRP A 41 -0.38 7.02 -23.61
CA TRP A 41 -1.84 6.86 -23.55
C TRP A 41 -2.29 5.40 -23.68
N SER A 42 -1.78 4.67 -24.67
CA SER A 42 -2.15 3.27 -24.88
C SER A 42 -1.72 2.35 -23.74
N THR A 43 -0.54 2.59 -23.17
CA THR A 43 0.01 1.75 -22.10
C THR A 43 -0.71 2.05 -20.80
N ASP A 44 -0.74 3.32 -20.41
CA ASP A 44 -1.23 3.74 -19.09
C ASP A 44 -2.73 3.46 -18.97
N VAL A 45 -3.51 3.76 -20.02
CA VAL A 45 -4.95 3.44 -20.04
C VAL A 45 -5.16 1.93 -19.98
N SER A 46 -4.35 1.13 -20.68
CA SER A 46 -4.49 -0.34 -20.64
C SER A 46 -4.18 -0.90 -19.25
N VAL A 47 -3.14 -0.40 -18.59
CA VAL A 47 -2.77 -0.81 -17.23
C VAL A 47 -3.86 -0.42 -16.23
N ILE A 48 -4.28 0.85 -16.24
CA ILE A 48 -5.31 1.37 -15.32
C ILE A 48 -6.65 0.65 -15.54
N ALA A 49 -7.12 0.60 -16.78
CA ALA A 49 -8.41 -0.03 -17.10
C ALA A 49 -8.37 -1.54 -16.85
N GLY A 50 -7.28 -2.21 -17.22
CA GLY A 50 -7.08 -3.64 -17.00
C GLY A 50 -7.06 -3.99 -15.52
N ALA A 51 -6.25 -3.30 -14.71
CA ALA A 51 -6.17 -3.54 -13.28
C ALA A 51 -7.50 -3.25 -12.57
N SER A 52 -8.20 -2.18 -12.97
CA SER A 52 -9.52 -1.81 -12.42
C SER A 52 -10.59 -2.85 -12.78
N ALA A 53 -10.69 -3.23 -14.04
CA ALA A 53 -11.65 -4.23 -14.51
C ALA A 53 -11.39 -5.60 -13.87
N PHE A 54 -10.12 -5.99 -13.76
CA PHE A 54 -9.74 -7.23 -13.10
C PHE A 54 -10.07 -7.20 -11.61
N THR A 55 -9.76 -6.11 -10.90
CA THR A 55 -10.14 -5.94 -9.48
C THR A 55 -11.66 -6.05 -9.30
N ALA A 56 -12.44 -5.38 -10.15
CA ALA A 56 -13.90 -5.46 -10.11
C ALA A 56 -14.40 -6.90 -10.33
N ALA A 57 -13.83 -7.62 -11.29
CA ALA A 57 -14.16 -9.03 -11.53
C ALA A 57 -13.82 -9.91 -10.31
N ILE A 58 -12.68 -9.69 -9.65
CA ILE A 58 -12.28 -10.43 -8.43
C ILE A 58 -13.21 -10.13 -7.26
N VAL A 59 -13.62 -8.87 -7.06
CA VAL A 59 -14.58 -8.49 -6.00
C VAL A 59 -15.95 -9.13 -6.26
N LEU A 60 -16.42 -9.12 -7.51
CA LEU A 60 -17.67 -9.81 -7.88
C LEU A 60 -17.57 -11.32 -7.70
N TRP A 61 -16.40 -11.90 -7.96
CA TRP A 61 -16.15 -13.31 -7.70
C TRP A 61 -16.12 -13.62 -6.19
N ASP A 62 -15.51 -12.77 -5.36
CA ASP A 62 -15.55 -12.95 -3.90
C ASP A 62 -16.99 -12.92 -3.37
N ALA A 63 -17.79 -11.97 -3.89
CA ALA A 63 -19.19 -11.80 -3.51
C ALA A 63 -20.10 -12.97 -3.94
N SER A 64 -19.67 -13.83 -4.87
CA SER A 64 -20.44 -14.99 -5.29
C SER A 64 -20.26 -16.21 -4.38
N PHE A 65 -19.26 -16.20 -3.49
CA PHE A 65 -19.10 -17.27 -2.51
C PHE A 65 -20.16 -17.20 -1.41
N PRO A 66 -20.59 -18.35 -0.87
CA PRO A 66 -21.48 -18.39 0.29
C PRO A 66 -20.89 -17.61 1.47
N LEU A 67 -21.75 -16.89 2.17
CA LEU A 67 -21.39 -16.22 3.42
C LEU A 67 -21.25 -17.25 4.56
N PRO A 68 -20.38 -16.98 5.54
CA PRO A 68 -20.14 -17.93 6.63
C PRO A 68 -21.41 -18.19 7.44
N THR A 69 -21.69 -19.46 7.67
CA THR A 69 -22.79 -19.95 8.51
C THR A 69 -22.32 -20.25 9.93
N GLU A 70 -23.25 -20.31 10.87
CA GLU A 70 -22.96 -20.73 12.26
C GLU A 70 -22.31 -22.12 12.33
N THR A 71 -22.75 -23.05 11.47
CA THR A 71 -22.19 -24.41 11.42
C THR A 71 -20.74 -24.41 10.94
N GLU A 72 -20.38 -23.54 10.00
CA GLU A 72 -18.99 -23.42 9.55
C GLU A 72 -18.10 -22.76 10.60
N VAL A 73 -18.60 -21.68 11.24
CA VAL A 73 -17.87 -20.96 12.28
C VAL A 73 -17.62 -21.83 13.51
N SER A 74 -18.61 -22.62 13.93
CA SER A 74 -18.50 -23.51 15.10
C SER A 74 -17.52 -24.68 14.90
N ARG A 75 -17.11 -24.96 13.65
CA ARG A 75 -16.09 -25.97 13.33
C ARG A 75 -14.66 -25.43 13.36
N LEU A 76 -14.47 -24.12 13.49
CA LEU A 76 -13.15 -23.51 13.54
C LEU A 76 -12.48 -23.81 14.89
N ASP A 77 -11.31 -24.44 14.86
CA ASP A 77 -10.50 -24.72 16.04
C ASP A 77 -9.29 -23.75 16.12
N PRO A 78 -9.12 -22.97 17.21
CA PRO A 78 -7.91 -22.19 17.45
C PRO A 78 -6.59 -22.97 17.29
N MET A 79 -6.59 -24.29 17.49
CA MET A 79 -5.42 -25.14 17.32
C MET A 79 -4.98 -25.32 15.87
N ASP A 80 -5.88 -25.11 14.90
CA ASP A 80 -5.57 -25.13 13.46
C ASP A 80 -4.75 -23.90 13.02
N VAL A 81 -4.76 -22.84 13.83
CA VAL A 81 -3.95 -21.64 13.59
C VAL A 81 -2.50 -21.90 14.00
N ASN A 82 -1.53 -21.35 13.27
CA ASN A 82 -0.12 -21.45 13.63
C ASN A 82 0.14 -20.86 15.03
N ARG A 83 0.95 -21.54 15.85
CA ARG A 83 1.29 -21.11 17.22
C ARG A 83 1.74 -19.64 17.33
N PHE A 84 2.42 -19.11 16.30
CA PHE A 84 2.91 -17.73 16.30
C PHE A 84 1.79 -16.69 16.14
N GLU A 85 0.66 -17.08 15.55
CA GLU A 85 -0.49 -16.20 15.29
C GLU A 85 -1.64 -16.41 16.28
N ARG A 86 -1.67 -17.54 17.01
CA ARG A 86 -2.76 -17.85 17.97
C ARG A 86 -3.02 -16.76 18.99
N GLY A 87 -1.98 -16.04 19.40
CA GLY A 87 -2.14 -14.89 20.30
C GLY A 87 -3.11 -13.83 19.74
N ALA A 88 -3.17 -13.63 18.42
CA ALA A 88 -4.04 -12.63 17.80
C ALA A 88 -5.54 -12.98 17.89
N ILE A 89 -5.89 -14.26 18.12
CA ILE A 89 -7.28 -14.72 18.23
C ILE A 89 -8.01 -13.94 19.34
N TYR A 90 -7.35 -13.76 20.48
CA TYR A 90 -7.92 -13.16 21.69
C TYR A 90 -7.59 -11.67 21.86
N ASN A 91 -6.90 -11.06 20.89
CA ASN A 91 -6.40 -9.68 20.99
C ASN A 91 -7.13 -8.74 20.04
N GLN A 92 -8.45 -8.60 20.23
CA GLN A 92 -9.23 -7.59 19.51
C GLN A 92 -9.09 -6.22 20.19
N SER A 93 -8.72 -5.19 19.43
CA SER A 93 -8.58 -3.83 19.93
C SER A 93 -9.00 -2.82 18.87
N SER A 94 -10.01 -2.02 19.19
CA SER A 94 -10.42 -0.90 18.33
C SER A 94 -9.29 0.11 18.15
N THR A 95 -8.51 0.38 19.19
CA THR A 95 -7.35 1.29 19.13
C THR A 95 -6.30 0.80 18.15
N ILE A 96 -5.94 -0.49 18.18
CA ILE A 96 -4.95 -1.05 17.23
C ILE A 96 -5.49 -1.02 15.80
N ASN A 97 -6.78 -1.30 15.60
CA ASN A 97 -7.41 -1.17 14.29
C ASN A 97 -7.29 0.27 13.76
N THR A 98 -7.65 1.27 14.56
CA THR A 98 -7.51 2.68 14.16
C THR A 98 -6.06 3.07 13.87
N ILE A 99 -5.10 2.60 14.68
CA ILE A 99 -3.67 2.85 14.42
C ILE A 99 -3.24 2.22 13.10
N SER A 100 -3.71 1.01 12.79
CA SER A 100 -3.46 0.33 11.52
C SER A 100 -4.03 1.13 10.35
N ASP A 101 -5.27 1.60 10.45
CA ASP A 101 -5.93 2.42 9.42
C ASP A 101 -5.12 3.69 9.15
N VAL A 102 -4.75 4.42 10.21
CA VAL A 102 -3.90 5.61 10.13
C VAL A 102 -2.53 5.27 9.51
N GLY A 103 -1.94 4.13 9.90
CA GLY A 103 -0.68 3.65 9.34
C GLY A 103 -0.76 3.41 7.83
N GLN A 104 -1.84 2.77 7.35
CA GLN A 104 -2.08 2.60 5.91
C GLN A 104 -2.22 3.95 5.22
N TYR A 105 -3.01 4.88 5.77
CA TYR A 105 -3.18 6.20 5.16
C TYR A 105 -1.86 6.95 5.07
N LEU A 106 -1.08 6.98 6.15
CA LEU A 106 0.22 7.65 6.15
C LEU A 106 1.23 6.98 5.19
N GLY A 107 1.25 5.65 5.13
CA GLY A 107 2.09 4.91 4.18
C GLY A 107 1.68 5.15 2.72
N GLY A 108 0.38 5.19 2.44
CA GLY A 108 -0.13 5.57 1.12
C GLY A 108 0.18 7.02 0.75
N MET A 109 0.09 7.91 1.74
CA MET A 109 0.35 9.33 1.53
C MET A 109 1.84 9.69 1.42
N SER A 110 2.77 8.76 1.71
CA SER A 110 4.20 9.06 1.67
C SER A 110 4.65 9.56 0.30
N SER A 111 4.03 9.04 -0.76
CA SER A 111 4.31 9.42 -2.15
C SER A 111 4.05 10.89 -2.43
N TRP A 112 3.12 11.52 -1.71
CA TRP A 112 2.81 12.95 -1.92
C TRP A 112 3.91 13.87 -1.39
N PHE A 113 4.75 13.42 -0.46
CA PHE A 113 5.91 14.20 -0.02
C PHE A 113 6.95 14.37 -1.14
N LEU A 114 6.94 13.52 -2.17
CA LEU A 114 7.79 13.71 -3.34
C LEU A 114 7.52 15.04 -4.05
N TYR A 115 6.29 15.57 -3.97
CA TYR A 115 5.92 16.85 -4.58
C TYR A 115 6.46 18.06 -3.79
N LEU A 116 7.16 17.87 -2.67
CA LEU A 116 7.97 18.93 -2.09
C LEU A 116 9.19 19.25 -2.98
N ASP A 117 9.63 18.29 -3.78
CA ASP A 117 10.69 18.45 -4.77
C ASP A 117 10.20 19.25 -5.99
N PRO A 118 10.84 20.38 -6.34
CA PRO A 118 10.58 21.05 -7.61
C PRO A 118 10.81 20.16 -8.84
N ALA A 119 11.80 19.26 -8.83
CA ALA A 119 12.12 18.39 -9.95
C ALA A 119 11.03 17.34 -10.20
N VAL A 120 10.56 16.68 -9.13
CA VAL A 120 9.43 15.75 -9.22
C VAL A 120 8.15 16.48 -9.61
N ARG A 121 7.90 17.69 -9.08
CA ARG A 121 6.71 18.48 -9.46
C ARG A 121 6.65 18.81 -10.94
N ALA A 122 7.79 19.04 -11.59
CA ALA A 122 7.84 19.29 -13.03
C ALA A 122 7.30 18.09 -13.84
N ASP A 123 7.52 16.87 -13.35
CA ASP A 123 7.01 15.60 -13.89
C ASP A 123 5.80 15.08 -13.09
N GLY A 124 5.09 15.98 -12.41
CA GLY A 124 4.09 15.60 -11.41
C GLY A 124 2.92 14.80 -11.99
N TRP A 125 2.61 14.96 -13.27
CA TRP A 125 1.59 14.17 -13.96
C TRP A 125 2.03 12.72 -14.12
N GLU A 126 3.24 12.49 -14.64
CA GLU A 126 3.79 11.16 -14.86
C GLU A 126 3.90 10.38 -13.53
N VAL A 127 4.34 11.06 -12.47
CA VAL A 127 4.42 10.49 -11.12
C VAL A 127 3.03 10.18 -10.55
N ALA A 128 2.01 10.98 -10.85
CA ALA A 128 0.64 10.70 -10.40
C ALA A 128 0.03 9.50 -11.14
N VAL A 129 0.26 9.39 -12.46
CA VAL A 129 -0.20 8.26 -13.27
C VAL A 129 0.45 6.96 -12.80
N MET A 130 1.77 6.96 -12.63
CA MET A 130 2.49 5.78 -12.14
C MET A 130 2.06 5.36 -10.73
N TYR A 131 1.80 6.34 -9.83
CA TYR A 131 1.21 6.05 -8.52
C TYR A 131 -0.12 5.29 -8.65
N LEU A 132 -1.02 5.76 -9.53
CA LEU A 132 -2.33 5.14 -9.72
C LEU A 132 -2.21 3.71 -10.27
N GLU A 133 -1.34 3.49 -11.26
CA GLU A 133 -1.06 2.16 -11.80
C GLU A 133 -0.56 1.19 -10.72
N VAL A 134 0.44 1.61 -9.95
CA VAL A 134 1.02 0.79 -8.88
C VAL A 134 -0.02 0.49 -7.79
N ALA A 135 -0.83 1.48 -7.41
CA ALA A 135 -1.91 1.31 -6.44
C ALA A 135 -2.96 0.30 -6.91
N LEU A 136 -3.41 0.42 -8.16
CA LEU A 136 -4.43 -0.48 -8.74
C LEU A 136 -3.90 -1.90 -8.93
N LEU A 137 -2.66 -2.06 -9.39
CA LEU A 137 -2.03 -3.37 -9.52
C LEU A 137 -1.85 -4.04 -8.16
N ASN A 138 -1.40 -3.31 -7.14
CA ASN A 138 -1.29 -3.85 -5.78
C ASN A 138 -2.66 -4.27 -5.23
N GLN A 139 -3.71 -3.47 -5.46
CA GLN A 139 -5.07 -3.81 -5.06
C GLN A 139 -5.56 -5.07 -5.76
N ALA A 140 -5.39 -5.17 -7.08
CA ALA A 140 -5.74 -6.35 -7.87
C ALA A 140 -5.08 -7.63 -7.31
N ILE A 141 -3.78 -7.58 -7.04
CA ILE A 141 -3.02 -8.73 -6.52
C ILE A 141 -3.50 -9.09 -5.10
N THR A 142 -3.70 -8.08 -4.24
CA THR A 142 -4.13 -8.28 -2.86
C THR A 142 -5.51 -8.93 -2.77
N GLU A 143 -6.48 -8.40 -3.53
CA GLU A 143 -7.83 -8.96 -3.55
C GLU A 143 -7.83 -10.35 -4.17
N THR A 144 -7.02 -10.58 -5.21
CA THR A 144 -6.84 -11.92 -5.79
C THR A 144 -6.37 -12.94 -4.75
N ALA A 145 -5.36 -12.60 -3.96
CA ALA A 145 -4.87 -13.46 -2.89
C ALA A 145 -5.97 -13.75 -1.86
N LYS A 146 -6.67 -12.72 -1.37
CA LYS A 146 -7.76 -12.88 -0.40
C LYS A 146 -8.87 -13.79 -0.93
N THR A 147 -9.28 -13.60 -2.18
CA THR A 147 -10.34 -14.37 -2.83
C THR A 147 -9.94 -15.81 -3.10
N ILE A 148 -8.68 -16.08 -3.46
CA ILE A 148 -8.18 -17.44 -3.69
C ILE A 148 -8.05 -18.20 -2.36
N PHE A 149 -7.38 -17.60 -1.38
CA PHE A 149 -7.01 -18.31 -0.15
C PHE A 149 -8.16 -18.39 0.85
N ARG A 150 -9.07 -17.40 0.86
CA ARG A 150 -10.21 -17.32 1.79
C ARG A 150 -9.85 -17.74 3.21
N ARG A 151 -8.73 -17.25 3.73
CA ARG A 151 -8.21 -17.67 5.04
C ARG A 151 -8.98 -16.98 6.17
N PRO A 152 -9.61 -17.70 7.12
CA PRO A 152 -10.31 -17.09 8.25
C PRO A 152 -9.40 -16.18 9.09
N ARG A 153 -9.90 -15.01 9.48
CA ARG A 153 -9.23 -14.04 10.35
C ARG A 153 -9.17 -14.57 11.78
N PRO A 154 -8.17 -14.15 12.59
CA PRO A 154 -8.00 -14.65 13.95
C PRO A 154 -9.27 -14.58 14.82
N TYR A 155 -10.05 -13.50 14.72
CA TYR A 155 -11.28 -13.34 15.52
C TYR A 155 -12.36 -14.40 15.22
N MET A 156 -12.33 -15.03 14.04
CA MET A 156 -13.29 -16.07 13.66
C MET A 156 -13.17 -17.29 14.59
N TYR A 157 -11.95 -17.60 15.03
CA TYR A 157 -11.63 -18.69 15.95
C TYR A 157 -11.91 -18.35 17.42
N ASN A 158 -12.20 -17.09 17.77
CA ASN A 158 -12.34 -16.67 19.17
C ASN A 158 -13.73 -16.99 19.73
N PRO A 159 -13.92 -17.93 20.67
CA PRO A 159 -15.24 -18.27 21.21
C PRO A 159 -15.94 -17.10 21.91
N ASP A 160 -15.19 -16.11 22.42
CA ASP A 160 -15.73 -14.95 23.14
C ASP A 160 -16.19 -13.83 22.20
N TYR A 161 -15.89 -13.93 20.90
CA TYR A 161 -16.30 -12.94 19.91
C TYR A 161 -17.74 -13.21 19.44
N PRO A 162 -18.64 -12.20 19.39
CA PRO A 162 -20.04 -12.38 19.04
C PRO A 162 -20.25 -13.08 17.69
N LEU A 163 -21.16 -14.06 17.65
CA LEU A 163 -21.44 -14.84 16.44
C LEU A 163 -21.93 -13.94 15.30
N GLU A 164 -22.72 -12.91 15.61
CA GLU A 164 -23.25 -11.95 14.65
C GLU A 164 -22.13 -11.24 13.87
N GLY A 165 -20.96 -11.03 14.48
CA GLY A 165 -19.81 -10.42 13.84
C GLY A 165 -18.95 -11.39 13.01
N LYS A 166 -19.27 -12.68 13.02
CA LYS A 166 -18.56 -13.74 12.26
C LYS A 166 -19.34 -14.26 11.07
N ILE A 167 -20.67 -14.18 11.13
CA ILE A 167 -21.56 -14.64 10.06
C ILE A 167 -21.99 -13.48 9.16
N GLY A 168 -22.50 -13.78 7.97
CA GLY A 168 -23.12 -12.77 7.11
C GLY A 168 -22.15 -11.76 6.47
N SER A 169 -20.83 -11.98 6.56
CA SER A 169 -19.82 -11.18 5.88
C SER A 169 -18.66 -12.05 5.39
N SER A 170 -18.21 -11.85 4.14
CA SER A 170 -17.03 -12.53 3.59
C SER A 170 -15.71 -12.01 4.20
N THR A 171 -15.73 -10.82 4.81
CA THR A 171 -14.53 -10.16 5.35
C THR A 171 -13.81 -10.97 6.41
N GLY A 172 -14.53 -11.84 7.13
CA GLY A 172 -13.97 -12.79 8.08
C GLY A 172 -13.00 -13.79 7.46
N TYR A 173 -13.00 -13.97 6.13
CA TYR A 173 -12.16 -14.91 5.39
C TYR A 173 -11.04 -14.20 4.59
N HIS A 174 -10.82 -12.92 4.83
CA HIS A 174 -9.81 -12.13 4.10
C HIS A 174 -8.59 -11.82 4.97
N SER A 175 -7.93 -12.84 5.52
CA SER A 175 -6.74 -12.65 6.37
C SER A 175 -5.40 -12.75 5.65
N PHE A 176 -5.34 -13.37 4.46
CA PHE A 176 -4.09 -13.59 3.74
C PHE A 176 -4.05 -12.83 2.41
N TRP A 177 -3.16 -11.84 2.23
CA TRP A 177 -2.44 -11.09 3.26
C TRP A 177 -3.14 -9.76 3.57
N SER A 178 -2.61 -9.03 4.55
CA SER A 178 -3.16 -7.74 4.99
C SER A 178 -3.14 -6.72 3.86
N GLY A 179 -4.31 -6.15 3.55
CA GLY A 179 -4.41 -5.08 2.54
C GLY A 179 -3.78 -3.77 2.99
N HIS A 180 -3.85 -3.46 4.29
CA HIS A 180 -3.20 -2.28 4.87
C HIS A 180 -1.69 -2.34 4.60
N THR A 181 -1.06 -3.42 5.06
CA THR A 181 0.36 -3.76 4.90
C THR A 181 0.77 -3.77 3.43
N SER A 182 0.03 -4.48 2.57
CA SER A 182 0.36 -4.54 1.14
C SER A 182 0.41 -3.14 0.51
N PHE A 183 -0.59 -2.31 0.80
CA PHE A 183 -0.67 -0.98 0.24
C PHE A 183 0.39 -0.02 0.79
N SER A 184 0.59 0.02 2.12
CA SER A 184 1.60 0.90 2.72
C SER A 184 3.03 0.51 2.36
N THR A 185 3.36 -0.78 2.32
CA THR A 185 4.66 -1.27 1.81
C THR A 185 4.84 -0.84 0.35
N CYS A 186 3.85 -1.12 -0.50
CA CYS A 186 3.93 -0.84 -1.94
C CYS A 186 4.17 0.65 -2.21
N MET A 187 3.41 1.53 -1.57
CA MET A 187 3.55 2.99 -1.73
C MET A 187 4.85 3.53 -1.12
N SER A 188 5.35 2.93 -0.04
CA SER A 188 6.63 3.31 0.55
C SER A 188 7.81 2.99 -0.38
N PHE A 189 7.81 1.80 -0.99
CA PHE A 189 8.83 1.43 -1.98
C PHE A 189 8.71 2.22 -3.28
N TYR A 190 7.49 2.51 -3.73
CA TYR A 190 7.24 3.45 -4.82
C TYR A 190 7.88 4.81 -4.54
N THR A 191 7.64 5.35 -3.33
CA THR A 191 8.23 6.62 -2.88
C THR A 191 9.76 6.58 -2.93
N ALA A 192 10.37 5.52 -2.38
CA ALA A 192 11.82 5.35 -2.37
C ALA A 192 12.41 5.23 -3.77
N LYS A 193 11.72 4.54 -4.67
CA LYS A 193 12.12 4.39 -6.06
C LYS A 193 12.11 5.72 -6.79
N VAL A 194 11.00 6.47 -6.72
CA VAL A 194 10.91 7.79 -7.36
C VAL A 194 11.96 8.74 -6.79
N PHE A 195 12.11 8.80 -5.47
CA PHE A 195 13.17 9.62 -4.85
C PHE A 195 14.57 9.27 -5.39
N ASN A 196 14.91 7.99 -5.43
CA ASN A 196 16.21 7.53 -5.93
C ASN A 196 16.43 7.87 -7.41
N ASP A 197 15.38 7.85 -8.22
CA ASP A 197 15.45 8.13 -9.65
C ASP A 197 15.73 9.60 -9.93
N TYR A 198 15.11 10.53 -9.18
CA TYR A 198 15.42 11.96 -9.27
C TYR A 198 16.73 12.34 -8.57
N HIS A 199 17.15 11.58 -7.55
CA HIS A 199 18.34 11.86 -6.73
C HIS A 199 19.33 10.70 -6.66
N PRO A 200 19.86 10.21 -7.80
CA PRO A 200 20.69 9.00 -7.83
C PRO A 200 21.99 9.16 -7.04
N ASP A 201 22.52 10.38 -6.97
CA ASP A 201 23.78 10.68 -6.26
C ASP A 201 23.57 11.09 -4.80
N SER A 202 22.32 11.36 -4.37
CA SER A 202 22.04 11.77 -2.99
C SER A 202 22.30 10.62 -2.01
N PRO A 203 23.08 10.84 -0.93
CA PRO A 203 23.30 9.82 0.09
C PRO A 203 22.01 9.46 0.84
N TRP A 204 20.99 10.33 0.79
CA TRP A 204 19.68 10.08 1.40
C TRP A 204 18.92 8.93 0.75
N ARG A 205 19.28 8.51 -0.48
CA ARG A 205 18.64 7.35 -1.13
C ARG A 205 18.64 6.12 -0.23
N TYR A 206 19.74 5.85 0.49
CA TYR A 206 19.84 4.71 1.40
C TYR A 206 18.91 4.85 2.61
N VAL A 207 18.74 6.07 3.11
CA VAL A 207 17.83 6.37 4.23
C VAL A 207 16.39 6.20 3.81
N VAL A 208 16.01 6.67 2.63
CA VAL A 208 14.64 6.55 2.11
C VAL A 208 14.28 5.09 1.82
N TRP A 209 15.19 4.32 1.21
CA TRP A 209 15.02 2.87 1.03
C TRP A 209 14.95 2.12 2.36
N GLY A 210 15.82 2.48 3.32
CA GLY A 210 15.78 1.93 4.67
C GLY A 210 14.46 2.23 5.39
N ALA A 211 13.96 3.46 5.27
CA ALA A 211 12.66 3.84 5.82
C ALA A 211 11.52 3.04 5.17
N ALA A 212 11.52 2.89 3.84
CA ALA A 212 10.53 2.08 3.12
C ALA A 212 10.50 0.63 3.59
N ALA A 213 11.66 0.02 3.86
CA ALA A 213 11.76 -1.34 4.40
C ALA A 213 11.23 -1.49 5.84
N THR A 214 11.02 -0.38 6.56
CA THR A 214 10.49 -0.39 7.95
C THR A 214 9.00 -0.05 8.04
N VAL A 215 8.41 0.48 6.96
CA VAL A 215 6.97 0.68 6.88
C VAL A 215 6.36 -0.66 6.44
N PRO A 216 5.54 -1.30 7.29
CA PRO A 216 4.87 -2.54 6.95
C PRO A 216 3.83 -2.31 5.86
#